data_AF-A0A7Y6PIM4-F1
#
_entry.id   AF-A0A7Y6PIM4-F1
#
_cell.length_a   1.000
_cell.length_b   1.000
_cell.length_c   1.000
_cell.angle_alpha   90.00
_cell.angle_beta   90.00
_cell.angle_gamma   90.00
#
_symmetry.space_group_name_H-M   'P 1'
#
loop_
_entity.id
_entity.type
_entity.pdbx_description
1 polymer ?
#
loop_
_entity_poly.entity_id
_entity_poly.type
_entity_poly.pdbx_seq_one_letter_code
_entity_poly.pdbx_strand_id
1 'polypeptide(L)' 'KPGDKLRLETKIIRHKGPMGVGEAVASVDGKVVAQAELTFMVGAAQ' A
#
# COMPACT_ATOMS: atom_id res chain seq x y z
N LYS A 1 -10.24 -7.78 13.52
CA LYS A 1 -10.29 -8.99 14.38
C LYS A 1 -10.01 -10.23 13.54
N PRO A 2 -9.59 -11.35 14.15
CA PRO A 2 -9.46 -12.62 13.43
C PRO A 2 -10.76 -12.92 12.65
N GLY A 3 -10.61 -13.25 11.37
CA GLY A 3 -11.73 -13.44 10.43
C GLY A 3 -12.01 -12.25 9.52
N ASP A 4 -11.52 -11.05 9.83
CA ASP A 4 -11.65 -9.90 8.93
C ASP A 4 -10.83 -10.13 7.65
N LYS A 5 -11.41 -9.78 6.49
CA LYS A 5 -10.71 -9.74 5.22
C LYS A 5 -10.25 -8.32 4.93
N LEU A 6 -8.95 -8.09 5.10
CA LEU A 6 -8.35 -6.79 4.83
C LEU A 6 -8.15 -6.60 3.33
N ARG A 7 -8.77 -5.57 2.76
CA ARG A 7 -8.50 -5.09 1.40
C ARG A 7 -7.49 -3.95 1.48
N LEU A 8 -6.34 -4.16 0.87
CA LEU A 8 -5.31 -3.15 0.69
C LEU A 8 -5.37 -2.62 -0.74
N GLU A 9 -5.55 -1.31 -0.87
CA GLU A 9 -5.35 -0.59 -2.13
C GLU A 9 -4.18 0.35 -1.97
N THR A 10 -3.34 0.47 -3.00
CA THR A 10 -2.23 1.41 -3.01
C THR A 10 -2.18 2.10 -4.36
N LYS A 11 -2.13 3.43 -4.34
CA LYS A 11 -1.89 4.26 -5.51
C LYS A 11 -0.46 4.76 -5.48
N ILE A 12 0.30 4.51 -6.54
CA ILE A 12 1.64 5.10 -6.67
C ILE A 12 1.49 6.59 -6.95
N ILE A 13 2.05 7.42 -6.07
CA ILE A 13 1.94 8.89 -6.15
C ILE A 13 3.26 9.57 -6.51
N ARG A 14 4.39 8.90 -6.26
CA ARG A 14 5.71 9.40 -6.66
C ARG A 14 6.65 8.26 -7.01
N HIS A 15 7.54 8.47 -7.97
CA HIS A 15 8.64 7.55 -8.24
C HIS A 15 9.91 8.32 -8.63
N LYS A 16 11.08 7.76 -8.30
CA LYS A 16 12.40 8.22 -8.74
C LYS A 16 13.35 7.03 -8.80
N GLY A 17 13.72 6.62 -10.02
CA GLY A 17 14.54 5.43 -10.22
C GLY A 17 13.87 4.20 -9.59
N PRO A 18 14.58 3.39 -8.78
CA PRO A 18 14.01 2.20 -8.14
C PRO A 18 13.07 2.53 -6.97
N MET A 19 13.04 3.77 -6.50
CA MET A 19 12.27 4.19 -5.33
C MET A 19 10.87 4.67 -5.75
N GLY A 20 9.84 4.19 -5.05
CA GLY A 20 8.44 4.62 -5.21
C GLY A 20 7.81 5.03 -3.87
N VAL A 21 6.79 5.89 -3.94
CA VAL A 21 5.91 6.26 -2.82
C VAL A 21 4.48 5.93 -3.21
N GLY A 22 3.77 5.21 -2.35
CA GLY A 22 2.37 4.87 -2.51
C GLY A 22 1.50 5.39 -1.37
N GLU A 23 0.36 5.96 -1.71
CA GLU A 23 -0.74 6.19 -0.76
C GLU A 23 -1.56 4.91 -0.67
N ALA A 24 -1.70 4.38 0.55
CA ALA A 24 -2.38 3.13 0.82
C ALA A 24 -3.61 3.32 1.70
N VAL A 25 -4.69 2.62 1.34
CA VAL A 25 -5.93 2.54 2.11
C VAL A 25 -6.20 1.07 2.44
N ALA A 26 -6.39 0.81 3.72
CA ALA A 26 -6.83 -0.49 4.21
C ALA A 26 -8.31 -0.43 4.60
N SER A 27 -9.10 -1.39 4.13
CA SER A 27 -10.53 -1.47 4.43
C SER A 27 -10.99 -2.87 4.79
N VAL A 28 -12.02 -2.97 5.64
CA VAL A 28 -12.74 -4.20 5.99
C VAL A 28 -14.23 -3.92 5.77
N ASP A 29 -14.90 -4.78 5.00
CA ASP A 29 -16.32 -4.62 4.65
C ASP A 29 -16.64 -3.21 4.09
N GLY A 30 -15.75 -2.68 3.25
CA GLY A 30 -15.86 -1.35 2.63
C GLY A 30 -15.58 -0.17 3.57
N LYS A 31 -15.32 -0.40 4.87
CA LYS A 31 -14.97 0.66 5.83
C LYS A 31 -13.47 0.82 5.92
N VAL A 32 -12.99 2.05 5.83
CA VAL A 32 -11.57 2.36 6.01
C VAL A 32 -11.18 2.12 7.47
N VAL A 33 -10.15 1.30 7.68
CA VAL A 33 -9.62 0.97 9.01
C VAL A 33 -8.20 1.50 9.22
N ALA A 34 -7.47 1.82 8.14
CA ALA A 34 -6.19 2.51 8.21
C ALA A 34 -5.89 3.23 6.88
N GLN A 35 -5.09 4.30 6.96
CA GLN A 35 -4.50 4.98 5.82
C GLN A 35 -3.03 5.27 6.13
N ALA A 36 -2.16 5.17 5.12
CA ALA A 36 -0.74 5.45 5.29
C ALA A 36 -0.08 5.80 3.95
N GLU A 37 1.08 6.45 4.02
CA GLU A 37 2.02 6.49 2.91
C GLU A 37 3.13 5.47 3.15
N LEU A 38 3.54 4.78 2.09
CA LEU A 38 4.65 3.84 2.13
C LEU A 38 5.67 4.16 1.04
N THR A 39 6.94 4.20 1.43
CA THR A 39 8.07 4.30 0.50
C THR A 39 8.66 2.91 0.30
N PHE A 40 8.90 2.53 -0.95
CA PHE A 40 9.46 1.24 -1.31
C PHE A 40 10.58 1.39 -2.34
N MET A 41 11.42 0.36 -2.45
CA MET A 41 12.44 0.26 -3.52
C MET A 41 12.35 -1.10 -4.21
N VAL A 42 12.46 -1.11 -5.54
CA VAL A 42 12.49 -2.35 -6.35
C VAL A 42 13.93 -2.59 -6.83
N GLY A 43 14.51 -3.71 -6.40
CA GLY A 43 15.81 -4.19 -6.87
C GLY A 43 15.70 -5.01 -8.15
N ALA A 44 16.84 -5.31 -8.79
CA ALA A 44 16.89 -6.22 -9.94
C ALA A 44 16.60 -7.67 -9.51
N ALA A 45 15.93 -8.45 -10.37
CA ALA A 45 15.83 -9.90 -10.20
C ALA A 45 17.23 -10.53 -10.38
N GLN A 46 17.60 -11.44 -9.48
CA GLN A 46 18.85 -12.20 -9.56
C GLN A 46 18.73 -13.37 -10.55
#